data_AF-A0ABD5ZUR4-F1
#
_entry.id   AF-A0ABD5ZUR4-F1
#
_cell.length_a   1.000
_cell.length_b   1.000
_cell.length_c   1.000
_cell.angle_alpha   90.00
_cell.angle_beta   90.00
_cell.angle_gamma   90.00
#
_symmetry.space_group_name_H-M   'P 1'
#
loop_
_entity.id
_entity.type
_entity.pdbx_description
1 polymer ?
#
loop_
_entity_poly.entity_id
_entity_poly.type
_entity_poly.pdbx_seq_one_letter_code
_entity_poly.pdbx_strand_id
1 'polypeptide(L)'
;MPCPVCGARTVAFAVPSALRDHAPESSAHVAICSTCLRTHAVGGGPDPTPTPTPTPTPTPAPAPDFQLVHDAFPAGEAGAALSLALGLLGSLALRRNAIDDCCSYAERAGADVLLTLDRLASDEKLDPYFDVERRRHQLAEMLR
;
A
#
# COMPACT_ATOMS: atom_id res chain seq x y z
N MET A 1 5.38 1.53 13.32
CA MET A 1 5.35 2.97 13.70
C MET A 1 3.88 3.37 13.81
N PRO A 2 3.48 4.31 14.68
CA PRO A 2 2.13 4.85 14.62
C PRO A 2 1.96 5.70 13.35
N CYS A 3 0.73 5.81 12.86
CA CYS A 3 0.39 6.68 11.73
C CYS A 3 0.60 8.14 12.15
N PRO A 4 1.32 8.96 11.36
CA PRO A 4 1.57 10.35 11.72
C PRO A 4 0.32 11.24 11.65
N VAL A 5 -0.78 10.74 11.05
CA VAL A 5 -2.03 11.49 10.86
C VAL A 5 -3.04 11.19 11.97
N CYS A 6 -3.28 9.90 12.27
CA CYS A 6 -4.32 9.48 13.23
C CYS A 6 -3.77 8.72 14.45
N GLY A 7 -2.46 8.45 14.51
CA GLY A 7 -1.83 7.70 15.62
C GLY A 7 -2.07 6.19 15.63
N ALA A 8 -2.94 5.66 14.75
CA ALA A 8 -3.24 4.23 14.68
C ALA A 8 -2.05 3.39 14.22
N ARG A 9 -2.16 2.06 14.33
CA ARG A 9 -1.08 1.14 13.91
C ARG A 9 -0.85 1.23 12.40
N THR A 10 0.39 0.98 11.99
CA THR A 10 0.75 0.85 10.58
C THR A 10 1.47 -0.46 10.32
N VAL A 11 1.27 -0.99 9.12
CA VAL A 11 1.95 -2.17 8.59
C VAL A 11 2.97 -1.70 7.57
N ALA A 12 4.25 -1.93 7.84
CA ALA A 12 5.34 -1.63 6.91
C ALA A 12 5.57 -2.83 5.99
N PHE A 13 5.83 -2.56 4.71
CA PHE A 13 6.07 -3.56 3.68
C PHE A 13 7.12 -3.08 2.68
N ALA A 14 7.80 -4.04 2.05
CA ALA A 14 8.67 -3.77 0.92
C ALA A 14 7.84 -3.52 -0.34
N VAL A 15 8.19 -2.51 -1.11
CA VAL A 15 7.54 -2.19 -2.38
C VAL A 15 8.10 -3.10 -3.48
N PRO A 16 7.25 -3.80 -4.24
CA PRO A 16 7.69 -4.54 -5.42
C PRO A 16 8.50 -3.64 -6.35
N SER A 17 9.61 -4.15 -6.90
CA SER A 17 10.52 -3.35 -7.74
C SER A 17 9.81 -2.68 -8.92
N ALA A 18 8.83 -3.36 -9.52
CA ALA A 18 8.02 -2.86 -10.62
C ALA A 18 7.13 -1.65 -10.25
N LEU A 19 6.83 -1.43 -8.97
CA LEU A 19 5.94 -0.38 -8.49
C LEU A 19 6.66 0.74 -7.73
N ARG A 20 8.01 0.72 -7.65
CA ARG A 20 8.78 1.71 -6.87
C ARG A 20 8.56 3.14 -7.36
N ASP A 21 8.36 3.34 -8.65
CA ASP A 21 8.10 4.67 -9.22
C ASP A 21 6.75 5.25 -8.78
N HIS A 22 5.84 4.40 -8.30
CA HIS A 22 4.54 4.80 -7.75
C HIS A 22 4.56 4.95 -6.23
N ALA A 23 5.61 4.49 -5.57
CA ALA A 23 5.76 4.62 -4.12
C ALA A 23 5.92 6.09 -3.70
N PRO A 24 5.43 6.48 -2.51
CA PRO A 24 5.75 7.78 -1.95
C PRO A 24 7.27 7.95 -1.85
N GLU A 25 7.77 9.07 -2.38
CA GLU A 25 9.20 9.40 -2.41
C GLU A 25 10.08 8.34 -3.09
N SER A 26 9.50 7.50 -3.97
CA SER A 26 10.18 6.37 -4.61
C SER A 26 10.86 5.43 -3.61
N SER A 27 10.31 5.33 -2.40
CA SER A 27 10.88 4.56 -1.30
C SER A 27 10.75 3.06 -1.52
N ALA A 28 11.78 2.31 -1.12
CA ALA A 28 11.75 0.84 -1.16
C ALA A 28 10.82 0.22 -0.10
N HIS A 29 10.47 0.98 0.95
CA HIS A 29 9.57 0.56 2.01
C HIS A 29 8.51 1.62 2.26
N VAL A 30 7.28 1.14 2.45
CA VAL A 30 6.10 1.95 2.67
C VAL A 30 5.32 1.36 3.83
N ALA A 31 4.60 2.18 4.57
CA ALA A 31 3.67 1.72 5.59
C ALA A 31 2.25 2.19 5.27
N ILE A 32 1.29 1.29 5.44
CA ILE A 32 -0.14 1.59 5.36
C ILE A 32 -0.74 1.66 6.77
N CYS A 33 -1.60 2.64 7.02
CA CYS A 33 -2.35 2.74 8.27
C CYS A 33 -3.53 1.77 8.30
N SER A 34 -3.71 1.07 9.42
CA SER A 34 -4.83 0.13 9.64
C SER A 34 -6.19 0.78 9.85
N THR A 35 -6.27 2.12 9.93
CA THR A 35 -7.51 2.85 10.21
C THR A 35 -7.85 3.82 9.09
N CYS A 36 -6.94 4.74 8.75
CA CYS A 36 -7.21 5.75 7.72
C CYS A 36 -6.75 5.37 6.31
N LEU A 37 -6.17 4.17 6.15
CA LEU A 37 -5.67 3.60 4.90
C LEU A 37 -4.63 4.46 4.15
N ARG A 38 -4.07 5.49 4.81
CA ARG A 38 -2.99 6.29 4.24
C ARG A 38 -1.70 5.50 4.19
N THR A 39 -0.96 5.69 3.10
CA THR A 39 0.41 5.19 2.93
C THR A 39 1.45 6.27 3.19
N HIS A 40 2.57 5.89 3.79
CA HIS A 40 3.70 6.77 4.05
C HIS A 40 5.01 6.06 3.72
N ALA A 41 5.99 6.80 3.20
CA ALA A 41 7.34 6.29 3.04
C ALA A 41 7.93 5.90 4.42
N VAL A 42 8.62 4.77 4.47
CA VAL A 42 9.35 4.31 5.66
C VAL A 42 10.82 4.25 5.27
N GLY A 43 11.62 5.21 5.75
CA GLY A 43 13.06 5.21 5.45
C GLY A 43 13.69 6.56 5.11
N GLY A 44 13.13 7.68 5.56
CA GLY A 44 13.77 8.99 5.49
C GLY A 44 14.77 9.22 6.63
N GLY A 45 15.90 8.52 6.62
CA GLY A 45 17.11 8.94 7.34
C GLY A 45 18.24 9.07 6.31
N PRO A 46 19.10 10.09 6.36
CA PRO A 46 20.22 10.20 5.43
C PRO A 46 21.05 8.92 5.52
N ASP A 47 21.21 8.25 4.39
CA ASP A 47 22.01 7.04 4.24
C ASP A 47 23.47 7.37 4.67
N PRO A 48 23.99 6.84 5.79
CA PRO A 48 25.41 6.95 6.07
C PRO A 48 26.11 6.01 5.08
N THR A 49 26.62 6.59 3.99
CA THR A 49 27.55 5.99 3.02
C THR A 49 28.18 4.68 3.54
N PRO A 50 27.76 3.49 3.07
CA PRO A 50 28.26 2.24 3.62
C PRO A 50 29.74 2.08 3.27
N THR A 51 30.57 2.05 4.31
CA THR A 51 31.95 1.53 4.22
C THR A 51 31.86 0.05 3.82
N PRO A 52 32.53 -0.43 2.76
CA PRO A 52 32.47 -1.85 2.37
C PRO A 52 32.92 -2.78 3.50
N THR A 53 31.94 -3.34 4.20
CA THR A 53 32.08 -4.42 5.19
C THR A 53 31.44 -5.67 4.58
N PRO A 54 32.04 -6.86 4.68
CA PRO A 54 31.46 -8.09 4.12
C PRO A 54 29.98 -8.24 4.48
N THR A 55 29.15 -8.25 3.44
CA THR A 55 27.69 -8.32 3.49
C THR A 55 27.24 -9.57 4.26
N PRO A 56 26.65 -9.45 5.47
CA PRO A 56 25.89 -10.56 6.03
C PRO A 56 24.76 -10.93 5.06
N THR A 57 24.63 -12.22 4.75
CA THR A 57 23.53 -12.79 3.97
C THR A 57 22.20 -12.20 4.45
N PRO A 58 21.37 -11.58 3.59
CA PRO A 58 20.11 -10.99 4.04
C PRO A 58 19.19 -12.11 4.55
N THR A 59 18.99 -12.16 5.88
CA THR A 59 17.88 -12.90 6.47
C THR A 59 16.59 -12.34 5.87
N PRO A 60 15.69 -13.15 5.30
CA PRO A 60 14.43 -12.65 4.78
C PRO A 60 13.67 -11.97 5.93
N ALA A 61 13.39 -10.68 5.77
CA ALA A 61 12.51 -9.99 6.71
C ALA A 61 11.16 -10.73 6.74
N PRO A 62 10.50 -10.81 7.90
CA PRO A 62 9.18 -11.42 7.98
C PRO A 62 8.24 -10.72 7.00
N ALA A 63 7.44 -11.52 6.30
CA ALA A 63 6.45 -10.98 5.37
C ALA A 63 5.50 -10.01 6.11
N PRO A 64 5.09 -8.91 5.46
CA PRO A 64 4.17 -7.96 6.07
C PRO A 64 2.83 -8.64 6.39
N ASP A 65 2.35 -8.44 7.62
CA ASP A 65 1.06 -8.95 8.06
C ASP A 65 -0.04 -7.93 7.73
N PHE A 66 -0.58 -8.03 6.50
CA PHE A 66 -1.66 -7.16 6.03
C PHE A 66 -3.01 -7.45 6.70
N GLN A 67 -3.17 -8.59 7.40
CA GLN A 67 -4.40 -8.87 8.15
C GLN A 67 -4.59 -7.89 9.31
N LEU A 68 -3.50 -7.25 9.77
CA LEU A 68 -3.57 -6.16 10.75
C LEU A 68 -4.25 -4.90 10.21
N VAL A 69 -4.38 -4.75 8.88
CA VAL A 69 -5.15 -3.67 8.26
C VAL A 69 -6.62 -4.07 8.20
N HIS A 70 -6.91 -5.20 7.56
CA HIS A 70 -8.27 -5.75 7.46
C HIS A 70 -8.20 -7.21 6.95
N ASP A 71 -9.13 -8.07 7.36
CA ASP A 71 -9.13 -9.51 7.00
C ASP A 71 -9.27 -9.78 5.49
N ALA A 72 -9.79 -8.79 4.76
CA ALA A 72 -9.95 -8.85 3.30
C ALA A 72 -8.66 -8.54 2.52
N PHE A 73 -7.58 -8.15 3.20
CA PHE A 73 -6.33 -7.83 2.51
C PHE A 73 -5.65 -9.09 1.96
N PRO A 74 -5.15 -9.04 0.73
CA PRO A 74 -4.29 -10.09 0.21
C PRO A 74 -2.91 -10.05 0.89
N ALA A 75 -2.25 -11.20 0.97
CA ALA A 75 -0.90 -11.32 1.50
C ALA A 75 0.17 -10.99 0.44
N GLY A 76 1.43 -10.84 0.88
CA GLY A 76 2.59 -10.73 -0.01
C GLY A 76 2.56 -9.51 -0.93
N GLU A 77 3.03 -9.67 -2.16
CA GLU A 77 3.15 -8.57 -3.13
C GLU A 77 1.79 -8.00 -3.57
N ALA A 78 0.76 -8.84 -3.60
CA ALA A 78 -0.62 -8.43 -3.86
C ALA A 78 -1.10 -7.41 -2.81
N GLY A 79 -0.81 -7.66 -1.53
CA GLY A 79 -1.10 -6.74 -0.43
C GLY A 79 -0.32 -5.43 -0.52
N ALA A 80 0.95 -5.51 -0.93
CA ALA A 80 1.80 -4.33 -1.13
C ALA A 80 1.28 -3.44 -2.28
N ALA A 81 0.93 -4.04 -3.41
CA ALA A 81 0.39 -3.35 -4.58
C ALA A 81 -0.98 -2.71 -4.30
N LEU A 82 -1.88 -3.44 -3.63
CA LEU A 82 -3.16 -2.89 -3.18
C LEU A 82 -2.96 -1.72 -2.22
N SER A 83 -2.02 -1.84 -1.28
CA SER A 83 -1.71 -0.77 -0.33
C SER A 83 -1.24 0.50 -1.06
N LEU A 84 -0.39 0.37 -2.08
CA LEU A 84 0.03 1.49 -2.92
C LEU A 84 -1.16 2.10 -3.66
N ALA A 85 -2.03 1.29 -4.26
CA ALA A 85 -3.25 1.77 -4.92
C ALA A 85 -4.11 2.60 -3.96
N LEU A 86 -4.36 2.12 -2.73
CA LEU A 86 -5.11 2.85 -1.70
C LEU A 86 -4.48 4.21 -1.37
N GLY A 87 -3.15 4.28 -1.28
CA GLY A 87 -2.42 5.53 -1.10
C GLY A 87 -2.62 6.55 -2.22
N LEU A 88 -2.83 6.08 -3.45
CA LEU A 88 -3.00 6.91 -4.65
C LEU A 88 -4.47 7.30 -4.89
N LEU A 89 -5.44 6.49 -4.45
CA LEU A 89 -6.88 6.68 -4.67
C LEU A 89 -7.40 8.02 -4.11
N GLY A 90 -6.77 8.57 -3.07
CA GLY A 90 -7.08 9.93 -2.58
C GLY A 90 -6.94 11.01 -3.67
N SER A 91 -6.06 10.79 -4.66
CA SER A 91 -5.78 11.68 -5.79
C SER A 91 -6.01 11.00 -7.16
N LEU A 92 -7.09 10.21 -7.28
CA LEU A 92 -7.38 9.38 -8.46
C LEU A 92 -7.19 10.12 -9.80
N ALA A 93 -7.70 11.36 -9.92
CA ALA A 93 -7.62 12.13 -11.15
C ALA A 93 -6.17 12.44 -11.60
N LEU A 94 -5.26 12.66 -10.66
CA LEU A 94 -3.86 13.01 -10.94
C LEU A 94 -2.97 11.78 -11.11
N ARG A 95 -3.40 10.63 -10.61
CA ARG A 95 -2.57 9.42 -10.48
C ARG A 95 -3.17 8.19 -11.18
N ARG A 96 -3.99 8.43 -12.21
CA ARG A 96 -4.76 7.40 -12.93
C ARG A 96 -3.90 6.21 -13.38
N ASN A 97 -2.82 6.48 -14.12
CA ASN A 97 -1.96 5.41 -14.66
C ASN A 97 -1.28 4.62 -13.54
N ALA A 98 -0.76 5.31 -12.52
CA ALA A 98 -0.13 4.64 -11.37
C ALA A 98 -1.11 3.74 -10.60
N ILE A 99 -2.38 4.15 -10.50
CA ILE A 99 -3.44 3.33 -9.88
C ILE A 99 -3.71 2.10 -10.76
N ASP A 100 -3.86 2.28 -12.07
CA ASP A 100 -4.06 1.19 -13.02
C ASP A 100 -2.94 0.15 -12.97
N ASP A 101 -1.68 0.61 -12.95
CA ASP A 101 -0.49 -0.25 -12.84
C ASP A 101 -0.48 -1.03 -11.52
N CYS A 102 -0.77 -0.36 -10.39
CA CYS A 102 -0.85 -1.02 -9.08
C CYS A 102 -2.00 -2.03 -9.00
N CYS A 103 -3.18 -1.69 -9.52
CA CYS A 103 -4.34 -2.58 -9.55
C CYS A 103 -4.08 -3.79 -10.44
N SER A 104 -3.60 -3.58 -11.66
CA SER A 104 -3.22 -4.64 -12.59
C SER A 104 -2.16 -5.58 -12.00
N TYR A 105 -1.17 -5.03 -11.31
CA TYR A 105 -0.16 -5.83 -10.63
C TYR A 105 -0.78 -6.65 -9.48
N ALA A 106 -1.61 -6.02 -8.64
CA ALA A 106 -2.26 -6.70 -7.52
C ALA A 106 -3.13 -7.87 -8.02
N GLU A 107 -3.90 -7.69 -9.09
CA GLU A 107 -4.74 -8.73 -9.67
C GLU A 107 -3.92 -9.89 -10.26
N ARG A 108 -2.83 -9.58 -10.99
CA ARG A 108 -1.90 -10.62 -11.48
C ARG A 108 -1.25 -11.39 -10.34
N ALA A 109 -1.04 -10.75 -9.20
CA ALA A 109 -0.52 -11.38 -7.99
C ALA A 109 -1.62 -12.10 -7.16
N GLY A 110 -2.87 -12.11 -7.63
CA GLY A 110 -3.99 -12.87 -7.05
C GLY A 110 -4.92 -12.08 -6.12
N ALA A 111 -4.83 -10.76 -6.08
CA ALA A 111 -5.83 -9.92 -5.40
C ALA A 111 -7.12 -9.79 -6.22
N ASP A 112 -8.25 -9.58 -5.54
CA ASP A 112 -9.46 -9.02 -6.14
C ASP A 112 -9.64 -7.59 -5.59
N VAL A 113 -9.16 -6.60 -6.34
CA VAL A 113 -9.07 -5.22 -5.88
C VAL A 113 -10.44 -4.65 -5.56
N LEU A 114 -11.42 -4.84 -6.44
CA LEU A 114 -12.77 -4.30 -6.26
C LEU A 114 -13.48 -4.96 -5.10
N LEU A 115 -13.34 -6.28 -4.93
CA LEU A 115 -13.91 -6.99 -3.79
C LEU A 115 -13.27 -6.56 -2.46
N THR A 116 -11.94 -6.37 -2.43
CA THR A 116 -11.30 -5.88 -1.21
C THR A 116 -11.75 -4.45 -0.88
N LEU A 117 -11.86 -3.55 -1.87
CA LEU A 117 -12.38 -2.20 -1.65
C LEU A 117 -13.84 -2.20 -1.16
N ASP A 118 -14.67 -3.10 -1.68
CA ASP A 118 -16.06 -3.27 -1.23
C ASP A 118 -16.16 -3.68 0.25
N ARG A 119 -15.33 -4.65 0.65
CA ARG A 119 -15.24 -5.08 2.05
C ARG A 119 -14.72 -3.97 2.96
N LEU A 120 -13.72 -3.20 2.51
CA LEU A 120 -13.21 -2.05 3.25
C LEU A 120 -14.26 -0.94 3.40
N ALA A 121 -15.05 -0.68 2.36
CA ALA A 121 -16.14 0.31 2.43
C ALA A 121 -17.26 -0.11 3.40
N SER A 122 -17.41 -1.41 3.64
CA SER A 122 -18.44 -1.97 4.53
C SER A 122 -18.00 -2.05 6.00
N ASP A 123 -16.72 -1.85 6.32
CA ASP A 123 -16.22 -1.91 7.70
C ASP A 123 -16.28 -0.54 8.38
N GLU A 124 -17.19 -0.42 9.34
CA GLU A 124 -17.45 0.78 10.14
C GLU A 124 -16.28 1.15 11.08
N LYS A 125 -15.33 0.23 11.32
CA LYS A 125 -14.15 0.48 12.16
C LYS A 125 -13.08 1.28 11.44
N LEU A 126 -13.13 1.33 10.11
CA LEU A 126 -12.21 2.11 9.31
C LEU A 126 -12.69 3.56 9.26
N ASP A 127 -11.73 4.49 9.27
CA ASP A 127 -11.98 5.92 9.04
C ASP A 127 -11.09 6.41 7.89
N PRO A 128 -11.35 5.94 6.65
CA PRO A 128 -10.47 6.19 5.52
C PRO A 128 -10.46 7.68 5.18
N TYR A 129 -9.28 8.20 4.83
CA TYR A 129 -9.15 9.61 4.45
C TYR A 129 -9.92 10.00 3.17
N PHE A 130 -10.39 9.02 2.40
CA PHE A 130 -11.17 9.21 1.19
C PHE A 130 -12.42 8.34 1.24
N ASP A 131 -13.43 8.73 0.46
CA ASP A 131 -14.65 7.95 0.29
C ASP A 131 -14.36 6.67 -0.54
N VAL A 132 -14.18 5.54 0.15
CA VAL A 132 -13.81 4.24 -0.44
C VAL A 132 -14.88 3.77 -1.41
N GLU A 133 -16.14 3.89 -1.04
CA GLU A 133 -17.26 3.48 -1.89
C GLU A 133 -17.29 4.28 -3.19
N ARG A 134 -17.16 5.61 -3.12
CA ARG A 134 -17.10 6.45 -4.31
C ARG A 134 -15.89 6.13 -5.18
N ARG A 135 -14.72 5.91 -4.58
CA ARG A 135 -13.49 5.57 -5.33
C ARG A 135 -13.56 4.20 -5.96
N ARG A 136 -14.19 3.21 -5.33
CA ARG A 136 -14.45 1.88 -5.90
C ARG A 136 -15.26 1.99 -7.19
N HIS A 137 -16.35 2.76 -7.18
CA HIS A 137 -17.17 2.96 -8.38
C HIS A 137 -16.39 3.63 -9.51
N GLN A 138 -15.64 4.69 -9.21
CA GLN A 138 -14.80 5.38 -10.20
C GLN A 138 -13.70 4.48 -10.77
N LEU A 139 -13.10 3.64 -9.93
CA LEU A 139 -12.10 2.67 -10.37
C LEU A 139 -12.73 1.60 -11.28
N ALA A 140 -13.91 1.09 -10.92
CA ALA A 140 -14.63 0.11 -11.74
C ALA A 140 -15.06 0.68 -13.10
N GLU A 141 -15.36 1.97 -13.21
CA GLU A 141 -15.62 2.61 -14.50
C GLU A 141 -14.33 2.82 -15.32
N MET A 142 -13.20 3.04 -14.65
CA MET A 142 -11.92 3.31 -15.28
C MET A 142 -11.22 2.05 -15.82
N LEU A 143 -11.39 0.90 -15.14
CA LEU A 143 -10.80 -0.39 -15.50
C LEU A 143 -11.62 -1.17 -16.54
N ARG A 144 -12.74 -0.60 -17.02
CA ARG A 144 -13.61 -1.21 -18.03
C ARG A 144 -13.08 -1.06 -19.45
#